data_AF-A0A183T332-F1
#
_entry.id   AF-A0A183T332-F1
#
_cell.length_a   1.000
_cell.length_b   1.000
_cell.length_c   1.000
_cell.angle_alpha   90.00
_cell.angle_beta   90.00
_cell.angle_gamma   90.00
#
_symmetry.space_group_name_H-M   'P 1'
#
loop_
_entity.id
_entity.type
_entity.pdbx_description
1 polymer ?
#
loop_
_entity_poly.entity_id
_entity_poly.type
_entity_poly.pdbx_seq_one_letter_code
_entity_poly.pdbx_strand_id
1 'polypeptide(L)'
;MAVARGVAAEKNQQRGATDLTTPWLIDVVAVSNTSLLAEWEEVYVAKAIYLAKATADDAVASRCSCMVPCSGCLLENLRAGTSYNVSLKVCNDYTCISSDDFVQETTVPGVPGPPTNVSVVLLSPTDVKIQWDPPEVTNGEIANYTALIFEPFLFKCSFRGSVNASCILYDLYEGVTYGVVVRACNHANRDGHGGGCGQPSPTLTFTTWTGYLDDDIMKKLTPHLGRLPELQETTQAMIILPLSVLRLNVSGPLLKASLVVHCGHMSLNPHYNGSLKNAFGDVTLFIDLTQEMENALLNPIGNTYRNNTNGSWEVVVINESSKALSSLPDKHFILGDGLGRPKISHLYNGPLYPDTPYTVQLRLYLQEAYFTSASMIFSTRASPVAPLIIFASFGAIGLLGLLGFCIYLARRRTDQYAMLVSEDRDGIQPVAVENFSDYVERLLESPNGHAYIHFRASLYENVYVDASYVTSCNYHQTGGFAIVPEFGNVPAFIAASTPMENTCLQFLTMVAQQCCPMIINLDE
;
A
#
# COMPACT_ATOMS: atom_id res chain seq x y z
N MET A 1 46.93 21.81 91.71
CA MET A 1 46.90 21.14 90.39
C MET A 1 45.72 21.73 89.62
N ALA A 2 45.77 22.82 88.84
CA ALA A 2 46.82 23.37 87.97
C ALA A 2 47.49 22.30 87.10
N VAL A 3 47.54 22.58 85.80
CA VAL A 3 48.14 21.80 84.69
C VAL A 3 47.14 20.92 83.90
N ALA A 4 46.88 21.37 82.66
CA ALA A 4 46.42 20.62 81.47
C ALA A 4 45.26 21.27 80.66
N ARG A 5 45.00 22.58 80.83
CA ARG A 5 44.06 23.34 79.96
C ARG A 5 44.65 24.60 79.29
N GLY A 6 45.97 24.69 79.15
CA GLY A 6 46.63 25.91 78.66
C GLY A 6 47.94 25.70 77.91
N VAL A 7 48.03 24.73 76.99
CA VAL A 7 49.28 24.52 76.20
C VAL A 7 49.04 24.31 74.69
N ALA A 8 47.83 24.49 74.18
CA ALA A 8 47.58 24.55 72.72
C ALA A 8 47.09 25.92 72.22
N ALA A 9 46.79 26.85 73.14
CA ALA A 9 46.30 28.20 72.81
C ALA A 9 47.39 29.29 72.83
N GLU A 10 48.65 28.93 73.11
CA GLU A 10 49.73 29.93 73.30
C GLU A 10 51.04 29.53 72.61
N LYS A 11 50.92 28.85 71.46
CA LYS A 11 52.04 28.61 70.53
C LYS A 11 51.73 28.97 69.06
N ASN A 12 50.68 29.76 68.84
CA ASN A 12 50.32 30.30 67.52
C ASN A 12 50.26 31.83 67.45
N GLN A 13 50.83 32.53 68.44
CA GLN A 13 50.85 34.00 68.44
C GLN A 13 52.17 34.62 67.93
N GLN A 14 53.05 33.82 67.31
CA GLN A 14 54.26 34.28 66.62
C GLN A 14 54.64 33.38 65.43
N ARG A 15 53.68 33.09 64.54
CA ARG A 15 53.95 32.71 63.15
C ARG A 15 53.23 33.75 62.29
N GLY A 16 53.95 34.42 61.39
CA GLY A 16 53.43 35.55 60.63
C GLY A 16 52.09 35.24 59.97
N ALA A 17 51.13 36.16 60.10
CA ALA A 17 49.82 36.13 59.45
C ALA A 17 49.94 36.36 57.93
N THR A 18 50.67 35.48 57.25
CA THR A 18 51.00 35.59 55.81
C THR A 18 50.72 34.30 55.03
N ASP A 19 50.60 33.15 55.68
CA ASP A 19 50.36 31.87 55.00
C ASP A 19 48.85 31.62 54.80
N LEU A 20 48.42 31.58 53.55
CA LEU A 20 47.09 31.11 53.16
C LEU A 20 47.01 29.58 53.31
N THR A 21 45.83 29.08 53.68
CA THR A 21 45.50 27.65 53.62
C THR A 21 44.73 27.34 52.33
N THR A 22 44.73 26.08 51.90
CA THR A 22 43.90 25.64 50.78
C THR A 22 42.42 25.92 51.09
N PRO A 23 41.71 26.69 50.25
CA PRO A 23 40.31 26.99 50.49
C PRO A 23 39.45 25.77 50.11
N TRP A 24 38.43 25.48 50.91
CA TRP A 24 37.47 24.42 50.63
C TRP A 24 36.08 25.00 50.30
N LEU A 25 35.32 24.34 49.44
CA LEU A 25 33.91 24.68 49.22
C LEU A 25 33.08 23.86 50.21
N ILE A 26 32.21 24.52 50.99
CA ILE A 26 31.26 23.86 51.90
C ILE A 26 30.11 23.30 51.08
N ASP A 27 29.54 24.17 50.25
CA ASP A 27 28.40 23.83 49.40
C ASP A 27 28.36 24.74 48.18
N VAL A 28 27.69 24.26 47.14
CA VAL A 28 27.29 25.06 45.99
C VAL A 28 25.81 24.80 45.77
N VAL A 29 24.99 25.85 45.74
CA VAL A 29 23.54 25.69 45.65
C VAL A 29 22.99 26.48 44.47
N ALA A 30 22.11 25.85 43.69
CA ALA A 30 21.37 26.50 42.63
C ALA A 30 20.30 27.43 43.20
N VAL A 31 20.55 28.73 43.14
CA VAL A 31 19.62 29.76 43.64
C VAL A 31 18.54 30.09 42.62
N SER A 32 18.91 30.11 41.34
CA SER A 32 18.00 30.41 40.24
C SER A 32 18.41 29.66 38.97
N ASN A 33 17.71 29.92 37.87
CA ASN A 33 18.08 29.37 36.57
C ASN A 33 19.30 30.06 35.94
N THR A 34 19.81 31.15 36.52
CA THR A 34 21.00 31.87 36.02
C THR A 34 22.05 32.12 37.09
N SER A 35 21.90 31.54 38.28
CA SER A 35 22.82 31.79 39.39
C SER A 35 23.07 30.60 40.32
N LEU A 36 24.31 30.48 40.77
CA LEU A 36 24.77 29.53 41.79
C LEU A 36 25.37 30.31 42.97
N LEU A 37 25.05 29.92 44.20
CA LEU A 37 25.69 30.42 45.41
C LEU A 37 26.82 29.47 45.78
N ALA A 38 28.05 29.97 45.87
CA ALA A 38 29.20 29.22 46.37
C ALA A 38 29.48 29.63 47.81
N GLU A 39 29.56 28.66 48.73
CA GLU A 39 29.82 28.87 50.15
C GLU A 39 31.10 28.15 50.59
N TRP A 40 31.87 28.74 51.52
CA TRP A 40 33.17 28.25 51.97
C TRP A 40 33.46 28.59 53.44
N GLU A 41 34.43 27.90 54.08
CA GLU A 41 34.93 28.39 55.38
C GLU A 41 35.74 29.67 55.21
N GLU A 42 35.49 30.60 56.12
CA GLU A 42 36.29 31.79 56.29
C GLU A 42 37.67 31.44 56.85
N VAL A 43 38.72 31.95 56.21
CA VAL A 43 40.09 31.89 56.72
C VAL A 43 40.40 33.19 57.47
N TYR A 44 41.00 33.08 58.66
CA TYR A 44 41.34 34.21 59.52
C TYR A 44 42.64 34.93 59.10
N VAL A 45 42.67 35.52 57.90
CA VAL A 45 43.83 36.29 57.40
C VAL A 45 43.42 37.74 57.09
N ALA A 46 44.28 38.71 57.41
CA ALA A 46 44.04 40.10 57.04
C ALA A 46 44.36 40.34 55.56
N LYS A 47 43.47 41.04 54.82
CA LYS A 47 43.67 41.47 53.43
C LYS A 47 43.85 40.32 52.42
N ALA A 48 42.88 39.42 52.36
CA ALA A 48 42.77 38.42 51.30
C ALA A 48 41.45 38.58 50.51
N ILE A 49 41.44 38.04 49.29
CA ILE A 49 40.27 38.00 48.40
C ILE A 49 40.01 36.57 47.95
N TYR A 50 38.76 36.13 48.07
CA TYR A 50 38.27 34.91 47.47
C TYR A 50 37.83 35.17 46.03
N LEU A 51 38.10 34.22 45.14
CA LEU A 51 37.77 34.22 43.73
C LEU A 51 37.14 32.87 43.40
N ALA A 52 35.82 32.82 43.27
CA ALA A 52 35.12 31.64 42.77
C ALA A 52 34.98 31.74 41.25
N LYS A 53 35.11 30.61 40.56
CA LYS A 53 34.85 30.50 39.12
C LYS A 53 33.92 29.32 38.83
N ALA A 54 32.92 29.56 37.98
CA ALA A 54 32.12 28.50 37.36
C ALA A 54 32.65 28.22 35.95
N THR A 55 32.90 26.94 35.66
CA THR A 55 33.36 26.47 34.36
C THR A 55 32.38 25.44 33.78
N ALA A 56 32.04 25.59 32.50
CA ALA A 56 31.30 24.62 31.71
C ALA A 56 31.93 24.54 30.31
N ASP A 57 31.99 23.35 29.73
CA ASP A 57 32.61 23.09 28.42
C ASP A 57 34.03 23.67 28.30
N ASP A 58 34.84 23.50 29.36
CA ASP A 58 36.20 24.05 29.50
C ASP A 58 36.32 25.60 29.39
N ALA A 59 35.19 26.31 29.37
CA ALA A 59 35.11 27.77 29.36
C ALA A 59 34.67 28.31 30.73
N VAL A 60 35.27 29.42 31.15
CA VAL A 60 34.82 30.13 32.36
C VAL A 60 33.57 30.93 32.03
N ALA A 61 32.44 30.53 32.63
CA ALA A 61 31.14 31.16 32.39
C ALA A 61 30.90 32.34 33.33
N SER A 62 31.29 32.23 34.60
CA SER A 62 31.08 33.29 35.59
C SER A 62 32.17 33.30 36.64
N ARG A 63 32.38 34.46 37.26
CA ARG A 63 33.33 34.69 38.34
C ARG A 63 32.70 35.60 39.37
N CYS A 64 32.90 35.29 40.64
CA CYS A 64 32.60 36.20 41.72
C CYS A 64 33.80 36.35 42.64
N SER A 65 33.88 37.50 43.29
CA SER A 65 34.96 37.82 44.21
C SER A 65 34.42 38.39 45.50
N CYS A 66 35.13 38.13 46.58
CA CYS A 66 34.72 38.61 47.89
C CYS A 66 35.95 38.87 48.78
N MET A 67 36.01 40.05 49.39
CA MET A 67 37.10 40.44 50.29
C MET A 67 36.82 39.97 51.71
N VAL A 68 37.84 39.37 52.35
CA VAL A 68 37.74 38.88 53.73
C VAL A 68 37.37 40.02 54.71
N PRO A 69 36.44 39.83 55.66
CA PRO A 69 35.76 38.56 55.99
C PRO A 69 34.48 38.31 55.16
N CYS A 70 34.40 37.13 54.55
CA CYS A 70 33.17 36.60 53.95
C CYS A 70 33.27 35.10 53.65
N SER A 71 32.10 34.46 53.59
CA SER A 71 31.90 33.00 53.47
C SER A 71 31.15 32.57 52.21
N GLY A 72 30.84 33.49 51.29
CA GLY A 72 30.19 33.12 50.03
C GLY A 72 30.13 34.23 48.99
N CYS A 73 29.86 33.84 47.74
CA CYS A 73 29.53 34.77 46.66
C CYS A 73 28.61 34.14 45.60
N LEU A 74 27.88 35.01 44.90
CA LEU A 74 26.93 34.61 43.86
C LEU A 74 27.58 34.62 42.48
N LEU A 75 27.53 33.49 41.79
CA LEU A 75 27.93 33.34 40.40
C LEU A 75 26.70 33.58 39.52
N GLU A 76 26.66 34.71 38.82
CA GLU A 76 25.51 35.14 38.01
C GLU A 76 25.75 34.98 36.50
N ASN A 77 24.70 35.22 35.70
CA ASN A 77 24.71 35.13 34.23
C ASN A 77 25.08 33.74 33.69
N LEU A 78 24.73 32.70 34.44
CA LEU A 78 24.86 31.31 34.04
C LEU A 78 23.70 30.91 33.10
N ARG A 79 23.91 29.86 32.31
CA ARG A 79 22.87 29.25 31.47
C ARG A 79 21.98 28.35 32.32
N ALA A 80 20.70 28.33 31.99
CA ALA A 80 19.71 27.53 32.70
C ALA A 80 19.84 26.03 32.42
N GLY A 81 19.56 25.21 33.43
CA GLY A 81 19.64 23.75 33.34
C GLY A 81 21.01 23.24 32.89
N THR A 82 22.09 23.97 33.19
CA THR A 82 23.45 23.65 32.75
C THR A 82 24.31 23.27 33.96
N SER A 83 25.08 22.19 33.81
CA SER A 83 25.99 21.71 34.86
C SER A 83 27.30 22.51 34.82
N TYR A 84 27.72 23.03 35.96
CA TYR A 84 28.92 23.84 36.14
C TYR A 84 29.84 23.21 37.18
N ASN A 85 31.13 23.22 36.88
CA ASN A 85 32.18 22.90 37.84
C ASN A 85 32.62 24.20 38.51
N VAL A 86 32.37 24.32 39.82
CA VAL A 86 32.73 25.50 40.62
C VAL A 86 33.99 25.23 41.40
N SER A 87 34.97 26.12 41.28
CA SER A 87 36.23 26.04 42.01
C SER A 87 36.56 27.37 42.67
N LEU A 88 37.32 27.30 43.76
CA LEU A 88 37.61 28.44 44.63
C LEU A 88 39.11 28.71 44.66
N LYS A 89 39.47 29.99 44.76
CA LYS A 89 40.85 30.43 44.95
C LYS A 89 40.88 31.56 45.95
N VAL A 90 41.86 31.56 46.85
CA VAL A 90 42.11 32.65 47.79
C VAL A 90 43.46 33.29 47.47
N CYS A 91 43.53 34.61 47.45
CA CYS A 91 44.73 35.37 47.15
C CYS A 91 44.96 36.47 48.19
N ASN A 92 46.21 36.67 48.59
CA ASN A 92 46.66 37.83 49.35
C ASN A 92 47.71 38.60 48.51
N ASP A 93 48.36 39.60 49.11
CA ASP A 93 49.36 40.44 48.42
C ASP A 93 50.60 39.67 47.92
N TYR A 94 50.82 38.43 48.39
CA TYR A 94 52.05 37.65 48.15
C TYR A 94 51.81 36.35 47.39
N THR A 95 50.68 35.68 47.61
CA THR A 95 50.40 34.34 47.10
C THR A 95 48.92 34.10 46.88
N CYS A 96 48.64 33.03 46.14
CA CYS A 96 47.35 32.68 45.59
C CYS A 96 47.23 31.15 45.60
N ILE A 97 46.29 30.60 46.38
CA ILE A 97 46.09 29.15 46.54
C ILE A 97 44.70 28.78 46.04
N SER A 98 44.62 27.74 45.21
CA SER A 98 43.36 27.21 44.67
C SER A 98 42.86 26.03 45.51
N SER A 99 41.56 25.76 45.45
CA SER A 99 40.98 24.51 45.94
C SER A 99 41.53 23.33 45.14
N ASP A 100 41.70 22.18 45.81
CA ASP A 100 42.22 20.97 45.18
C ASP A 100 41.18 20.30 44.26
N ASP A 101 39.89 20.55 44.50
CA ASP A 101 38.77 19.99 43.74
C ASP A 101 37.73 21.07 43.37
N PHE A 102 36.77 20.69 42.53
CA PHE A 102 35.59 21.47 42.18
C PHE A 102 34.31 20.79 42.66
N VAL A 103 33.28 21.56 42.94
CA VAL A 103 31.93 21.05 43.20
C VAL A 103 31.12 21.22 41.92
N GLN A 104 30.54 20.12 41.43
CA GLN A 104 29.68 20.15 40.25
C GLN A 104 28.24 20.38 40.67
N GLU A 105 27.62 21.43 40.12
CA GLU A 105 26.22 21.75 40.37
C GLU A 105 25.50 22.25 39.14
N THR A 106 24.18 22.02 39.09
CA THR A 106 23.34 22.36 37.94
C THR A 106 22.40 23.51 38.30
N THR A 107 22.41 24.57 37.49
CA THR A 107 21.46 25.68 37.64
C THR A 107 20.02 25.19 37.52
N VAL A 108 19.08 25.88 38.16
CA VAL A 108 17.66 25.50 38.11
C VAL A 108 17.19 25.44 36.63
N PRO A 109 16.41 24.42 36.21
CA PRO A 109 15.89 24.36 34.86
C PRO A 109 15.06 25.61 34.52
N GLY A 110 15.23 26.11 33.31
CA GLY A 110 14.41 27.17 32.74
C GLY A 110 13.31 26.61 31.84
N VAL A 111 12.59 27.52 31.18
CA VAL A 111 11.68 27.15 30.10
C VAL A 111 12.47 26.89 28.80
N PRO A 112 12.07 25.90 27.99
CA PRO A 112 12.71 25.67 26.71
C PRO A 112 12.38 26.76 25.68
N GLY A 113 13.16 26.83 24.62
CA GLY A 113 12.83 27.61 23.42
C GLY A 113 11.67 27.00 22.62
N PRO A 114 11.24 27.67 21.53
CA PRO A 114 10.22 27.12 20.64
C PRO A 114 10.75 25.88 19.89
N PRO A 115 9.94 24.82 19.71
CA PRO A 115 10.26 23.72 18.80
C PRO A 115 10.48 24.21 17.36
N THR A 116 11.36 23.53 16.63
CA THR A 116 11.75 23.89 15.26
C THR A 116 11.22 22.89 14.23
N ASN A 117 11.32 23.22 12.94
CA ASN A 117 10.90 22.35 11.83
C ASN A 117 9.50 21.73 11.96
N VAL A 118 8.55 22.51 12.50
CA VAL A 118 7.15 22.09 12.60
C VAL A 118 6.60 21.88 11.19
N SER A 119 6.10 20.68 10.94
CA SER A 119 5.48 20.31 9.66
C SER A 119 4.24 19.45 9.89
N VAL A 120 3.33 19.50 8.91
CA VAL A 120 2.07 18.77 8.93
C VAL A 120 2.01 17.87 7.71
N VAL A 121 1.67 16.61 7.94
CA VAL A 121 1.45 15.60 6.92
C VAL A 121 0.00 15.15 7.03
N LEU A 122 -0.78 15.37 5.98
CA LEU A 122 -2.16 14.88 5.89
C LEU A 122 -2.12 13.36 5.68
N LEU A 123 -2.86 12.61 6.49
CA LEU A 123 -2.94 11.15 6.43
C LEU A 123 -4.26 10.67 5.81
N SER A 124 -5.35 11.38 6.10
CA SER A 124 -6.68 11.17 5.52
C SER A 124 -7.42 12.53 5.46
N PRO A 125 -8.68 12.59 4.96
CA PRO A 125 -9.51 13.80 5.07
C PRO A 125 -9.72 14.29 6.50
N THR A 126 -9.64 13.40 7.49
CA THR A 126 -9.89 13.70 8.91
C THR A 126 -8.66 13.57 9.79
N ASP A 127 -7.57 12.97 9.32
CA ASP A 127 -6.42 12.61 10.13
C ASP A 127 -5.16 13.34 9.67
N VAL A 128 -4.42 13.89 10.63
CA VAL A 128 -3.20 14.65 10.36
C VAL A 128 -2.08 14.28 11.31
N LYS A 129 -0.87 14.15 10.79
CA LYS A 129 0.35 13.98 11.57
C LYS A 129 1.10 15.30 11.64
N ILE A 130 1.32 15.78 12.86
CA ILE A 130 2.14 16.96 13.16
C ILE A 130 3.48 16.44 13.67
N GLN A 131 4.57 16.95 13.14
CA GLN A 131 5.93 16.55 13.50
C GLN A 131 6.82 17.78 13.66
N TRP A 132 7.79 17.70 14.57
CA TRP A 132 8.67 18.80 14.91
C TRP A 132 9.98 18.31 15.50
N ASP A 133 10.98 19.18 15.44
CA ASP A 133 12.29 18.97 16.04
C ASP A 133 12.36 19.63 17.44
N PRO A 134 13.24 19.14 18.32
CA PRO A 134 13.47 19.77 19.61
C PRO A 134 13.94 21.23 19.50
N PRO A 135 13.68 22.07 20.52
CA PRO A 135 14.22 23.42 20.59
C PRO A 135 15.75 23.41 20.60
N GLU A 136 16.38 24.35 19.89
CA GLU A 136 17.84 24.52 19.89
C GLU A 136 18.39 24.85 21.28
N VAL A 137 17.61 25.60 22.07
CA VAL A 137 17.93 25.95 23.46
C VAL A 137 16.91 25.29 24.37
N THR A 138 17.33 24.24 25.08
CA THR A 138 16.42 23.49 25.95
C THR A 138 16.32 24.07 27.35
N ASN A 139 17.37 24.69 27.90
CA ASN A 139 17.40 25.21 29.28
C ASN A 139 17.04 24.16 30.36
N GLY A 140 17.26 22.88 30.08
CA GLY A 140 16.89 21.77 30.96
C GLY A 140 16.51 20.51 30.17
N GLU A 141 15.93 19.54 30.88
CA GLU A 141 15.44 18.29 30.30
C GLU A 141 13.97 18.44 29.87
N ILE A 142 13.72 18.18 28.58
CA ILE A 142 12.37 18.27 28.00
C ILE A 142 11.50 17.11 28.50
N ALA A 143 10.39 17.45 29.14
CA ALA A 143 9.41 16.52 29.67
C ALA A 143 8.39 16.08 28.62
N ASN A 144 7.84 17.04 27.89
CA ASN A 144 6.81 16.79 26.89
C ASN A 144 6.70 17.94 25.89
N TYR A 145 5.96 17.65 24.83
CA TYR A 145 5.52 18.61 23.83
C TYR A 145 4.00 18.62 23.78
N THR A 146 3.44 19.78 23.47
CA THR A 146 2.01 19.94 23.20
C THR A 146 1.81 20.68 21.89
N ALA A 147 1.18 20.02 20.92
CA ALA A 147 0.62 20.65 19.73
C ALA A 147 -0.80 21.15 20.04
N LEU A 148 -1.08 22.40 19.72
CA LEU A 148 -2.39 23.04 19.81
C LEU A 148 -2.84 23.39 18.40
N ILE A 149 -3.98 22.85 18.01
CA ILE A 149 -4.61 23.11 16.72
C ILE A 149 -5.83 23.97 17.03
N PHE A 150 -5.99 25.09 16.34
CA PHE A 150 -7.03 26.07 16.62
C PHE A 150 -7.62 26.62 15.34
N GLU A 151 -8.83 27.18 15.47
CA GLU A 151 -9.65 27.75 14.38
C GLU A 151 -10.02 26.71 13.30
N PRO A 152 -11.30 26.34 13.10
CA PRO A 152 -12.49 26.76 13.86
C PRO A 152 -12.64 26.08 15.23
N PHE A 153 -11.94 24.97 15.48
CA PHE A 153 -12.05 24.20 16.72
C PHE A 153 -10.70 24.04 17.40
N LEU A 154 -10.72 23.92 18.73
CA LEU A 154 -9.52 23.72 19.52
C LEU A 154 -9.29 22.23 19.76
N PHE A 155 -8.20 21.72 19.23
CA PHE A 155 -7.69 20.38 19.52
C PHE A 155 -6.33 20.45 20.18
N LYS A 156 -6.00 19.40 20.94
CA LYS A 156 -4.74 19.29 21.64
C LYS A 156 -4.19 17.89 21.45
N CYS A 157 -2.90 17.83 21.13
CA CYS A 157 -2.15 16.61 21.27
C CYS A 157 -0.87 16.79 22.08
N SER A 158 -0.56 15.82 22.94
CA SER A 158 0.67 15.79 23.72
C SER A 158 1.55 14.60 23.37
N PHE A 159 2.86 14.83 23.25
CA PHE A 159 3.87 13.80 23.11
C PHE A 159 4.78 13.81 24.34
N ARG A 160 5.04 12.64 24.94
CA ARG A 160 6.00 12.49 26.05
C ARG A 160 7.31 11.94 25.49
N GLY A 161 8.40 12.66 25.72
CA GLY A 161 9.73 12.32 25.21
C GLY A 161 10.54 13.55 24.83
N SER A 162 11.85 13.38 24.66
CA SER A 162 12.82 14.47 24.50
C SER A 162 13.34 14.64 23.06
N VAL A 163 13.22 13.63 22.20
CA VAL A 163 13.75 13.62 20.80
C VAL A 163 12.68 13.26 19.78
N ASN A 164 12.80 13.82 18.57
CA ASN A 164 11.98 13.64 17.36
C ASN A 164 10.51 13.31 17.64
N ALA A 165 9.78 14.37 17.96
CA ALA A 165 8.44 14.26 18.48
C ALA A 165 7.40 14.45 17.37
N SER A 166 6.41 13.56 17.35
CA SER A 166 5.27 13.68 16.47
C SER A 166 4.00 13.29 17.19
N CYS A 167 2.88 13.80 16.69
CA CYS A 167 1.57 13.38 17.09
C CYS A 167 0.63 13.25 15.89
N ILE A 168 -0.23 12.24 15.93
CA ILE A 168 -1.36 12.11 15.03
C ILE A 168 -2.62 12.61 15.74
N LEU A 169 -3.33 13.53 15.08
CA LEU A 169 -4.65 13.99 15.49
C LEU A 169 -5.68 13.37 14.54
N TYR A 170 -6.76 12.88 15.12
CA TYR A 170 -7.87 12.20 14.44
C TYR A 170 -9.13 13.05 14.49
N ASP A 171 -10.11 12.71 13.67
CA ASP A 171 -11.47 13.28 13.70
C ASP A 171 -11.53 14.80 13.45
N LEU A 172 -10.63 15.33 12.61
CA LEU A 172 -10.77 16.70 12.11
C LEU A 172 -11.87 16.77 11.06
N TYR A 173 -12.48 17.95 10.93
CA TYR A 173 -13.40 18.20 9.81
C TYR A 173 -12.65 18.29 8.48
N GLU A 174 -13.20 17.63 7.47
CA GLU A 174 -12.73 17.64 6.08
C GLU A 174 -12.89 19.00 5.40
N GLY A 175 -11.95 19.36 4.53
CA GLY A 175 -11.96 20.63 3.78
C GLY A 175 -11.83 21.91 4.62
N VAL A 176 -11.38 21.80 5.87
CA VAL A 176 -11.28 22.92 6.83
C VAL A 176 -9.83 23.35 7.02
N THR A 177 -9.60 24.66 7.09
CA THR A 177 -8.29 25.24 7.40
C THR A 177 -8.10 25.39 8.89
N TYR A 178 -6.96 24.91 9.39
CA TYR A 178 -6.55 24.97 10.79
C TYR A 178 -5.21 25.69 10.95
N GLY A 179 -5.04 26.35 12.09
CA GLY A 179 -3.74 26.78 12.59
C GLY A 179 -3.17 25.77 13.59
N VAL A 180 -1.86 25.54 13.56
CA VAL A 180 -1.16 24.72 14.55
C VAL A 180 0.06 25.44 15.12
N VAL A 181 0.25 25.29 16.43
CA VAL A 181 1.47 25.67 17.14
C VAL A 181 1.91 24.54 18.05
N VAL A 182 3.21 24.41 18.26
CA VAL A 182 3.78 23.39 19.16
C VAL A 182 4.61 24.08 20.24
N ARG A 183 4.46 23.66 21.50
CA ARG A 183 5.31 24.11 22.61
C ARG A 183 5.96 22.94 23.32
N ALA A 184 7.16 23.15 23.84
CA ALA A 184 7.89 22.22 24.69
C ALA A 184 7.76 22.63 26.17
N CYS A 185 7.86 21.66 27.09
CA CYS A 185 7.91 21.92 28.52
C CYS A 185 9.03 21.09 29.17
N ASN A 186 9.76 21.69 30.10
CA ASN A 186 10.82 21.03 30.85
C ASN A 186 10.34 20.48 32.19
N HIS A 187 11.05 19.46 32.69
CA HIS A 187 10.94 19.02 34.08
C HIS A 187 11.47 20.09 35.04
N ALA A 188 10.85 20.17 36.22
CA ALA A 188 11.45 20.88 37.36
C ALA A 188 12.65 20.09 37.90
N ASN A 189 13.51 20.73 38.69
CA ASN A 189 14.60 20.03 39.38
C ASN A 189 14.07 19.08 40.50
N ARG A 190 14.99 18.41 41.21
CA ARG A 190 14.66 17.46 42.28
C ARG A 190 13.84 18.08 43.42
N ASP A 191 14.00 19.37 43.67
CA ASP A 191 13.29 20.13 44.71
C ASP A 191 11.97 20.74 44.20
N GLY A 192 11.61 20.50 42.94
CA GLY A 192 10.39 21.04 42.33
C GLY A 192 10.50 22.50 41.87
N HIS A 193 11.71 23.06 41.80
CA HIS A 193 11.98 24.40 41.32
C HIS A 193 12.22 24.45 39.81
N GLY A 194 11.72 25.52 39.18
CA GLY A 194 11.94 25.83 37.77
C GLY A 194 11.18 24.94 36.78
N GLY A 195 11.75 24.81 35.58
CA GLY A 195 11.15 24.14 34.44
C GLY A 195 10.01 24.94 33.83
N GLY A 196 8.98 24.23 33.34
CA GLY A 196 7.78 24.84 32.75
C GLY A 196 7.81 24.88 31.23
N CYS A 197 6.78 25.52 30.65
CA CYS A 197 6.56 25.53 29.21
C CYS A 197 7.12 26.77 28.53
N GLY A 198 7.81 26.55 27.42
CA GLY A 198 8.37 27.59 26.56
C GLY A 198 7.34 28.32 25.72
N GLN A 199 7.83 29.30 24.96
CA GLN A 199 7.03 29.91 23.91
C GLN A 199 6.66 28.88 22.83
N PRO A 200 5.46 28.99 22.23
CA PRO A 200 5.09 28.14 21.11
C PRO A 200 5.93 28.45 19.87
N SER A 201 6.00 27.48 18.96
CA SER A 201 6.49 27.67 17.60
C SER A 201 5.68 28.76 16.86
N PRO A 202 6.21 29.30 15.76
CA PRO A 202 5.40 30.06 14.81
C PRO A 202 4.17 29.26 14.38
N THR A 203 3.07 29.97 14.10
CA THR A 203 1.84 29.36 13.61
C THR A 203 2.02 28.85 12.19
N LEU A 204 1.72 27.57 11.99
CA LEU A 204 1.64 26.93 10.68
C LEU A 204 0.16 26.69 10.35
N THR A 205 -0.25 27.02 9.13
CA THR A 205 -1.63 26.78 8.66
C THR A 205 -1.66 25.63 7.67
N PHE A 206 -2.65 24.74 7.80
CA PHE A 206 -2.90 23.66 6.86
C PHE A 206 -4.40 23.50 6.60
N THR A 207 -4.77 22.91 5.47
CA THR A 207 -6.18 22.61 5.15
C THR A 207 -6.31 21.11 4.96
N THR A 208 -7.28 20.50 5.63
CA THR A 208 -7.58 19.07 5.47
C THR A 208 -8.14 18.79 4.08
N TRP A 209 -7.96 17.55 3.59
CA TRP A 209 -8.58 17.17 2.32
C TRP A 209 -10.10 17.14 2.44
N THR A 210 -10.79 17.36 1.34
CA THR A 210 -12.25 17.23 1.30
C THR A 210 -12.69 15.78 1.30
N GLY A 211 -11.86 14.85 0.83
CA GLY A 211 -12.22 13.43 0.71
C GLY A 211 -13.26 13.13 -0.37
N TYR A 212 -13.92 14.15 -0.93
CA TYR A 212 -14.93 14.02 -1.96
C TYR A 212 -14.61 14.79 -3.25
N LEU A 213 -15.20 14.31 -4.35
CA LEU A 213 -15.21 14.98 -5.66
C LEU A 213 -16.63 15.48 -5.95
N ASP A 214 -16.78 16.76 -6.27
CA ASP A 214 -18.08 17.34 -6.57
C ASP A 214 -18.62 16.91 -7.95
N ASP A 215 -19.93 17.08 -8.16
CA ASP A 215 -20.60 16.69 -9.40
C ASP A 215 -20.07 17.42 -10.64
N ASP A 216 -19.60 18.67 -10.50
CA ASP A 216 -19.07 19.46 -11.62
C ASP A 216 -17.71 18.92 -12.08
N ILE A 217 -16.83 18.58 -11.15
CA ILE A 217 -15.56 17.89 -11.38
C ILE A 217 -15.84 16.51 -11.99
N MET A 218 -16.78 15.74 -11.43
CA MET A 218 -17.12 14.42 -11.97
C MET A 218 -17.69 14.49 -13.40
N LYS A 219 -18.44 15.54 -13.72
CA LYS A 219 -18.90 15.80 -15.09
C LYS A 219 -17.76 16.13 -16.03
N LYS A 220 -16.80 16.95 -15.60
CA LYS A 220 -15.59 17.26 -16.39
C LYS A 220 -14.67 16.05 -16.56
N LEU A 221 -14.72 15.10 -15.64
CA LEU A 221 -13.98 13.84 -15.68
C LEU A 221 -14.60 12.76 -16.58
N THR A 222 -15.73 13.05 -17.20
CA THR A 222 -16.40 12.12 -18.11
C THR A 222 -15.44 11.70 -19.25
N PRO A 223 -15.25 10.40 -19.50
CA PRO A 223 -14.43 9.93 -20.60
C PRO A 223 -14.93 10.41 -21.97
N HIS A 224 -13.99 10.57 -22.91
CA HIS A 224 -14.30 10.95 -24.28
C HIS A 224 -13.60 10.04 -25.30
N LEU A 225 -14.19 9.89 -26.49
CA LEU A 225 -13.64 9.03 -27.55
C LEU A 225 -12.45 9.72 -28.21
N GLY A 226 -11.31 9.06 -28.19
CA GLY A 226 -10.18 9.37 -29.06
C GLY A 226 -10.39 8.80 -30.47
N ARG A 227 -9.34 8.86 -31.29
CA ARG A 227 -9.38 8.37 -32.67
C ARG A 227 -8.39 7.24 -32.85
N LEU A 228 -8.85 6.13 -33.44
CA LEU A 228 -8.00 4.99 -33.82
C LEU A 228 -8.06 4.76 -35.34
N PRO A 229 -7.08 4.02 -35.93
CA PRO A 229 -7.19 3.49 -37.29
C PRO A 229 -8.40 2.56 -37.44
N GLU A 230 -9.09 2.62 -38.58
CA GLU A 230 -10.39 1.97 -38.79
C GLU A 230 -10.40 0.44 -38.54
N LEU A 231 -9.31 -0.27 -38.83
CA LEU A 231 -9.22 -1.72 -38.57
C LEU A 231 -9.21 -2.06 -37.08
N GLN A 232 -8.67 -1.17 -36.22
CA GLN A 232 -8.58 -1.39 -34.79
C GLN A 232 -9.91 -1.07 -34.07
N GLU A 233 -10.76 -0.20 -34.63
CA GLU A 233 -12.08 0.16 -34.09
C GLU A 233 -13.09 -1.01 -34.06
N THR A 234 -12.74 -2.15 -34.67
CA THR A 234 -13.56 -3.37 -34.63
C THR A 234 -13.51 -4.08 -33.27
N THR A 235 -12.40 -3.93 -32.54
CA THR A 235 -12.15 -4.64 -31.27
C THR A 235 -11.57 -3.73 -30.19
N GLN A 236 -11.29 -2.46 -30.51
CA GLN A 236 -10.62 -1.51 -29.63
C GLN A 236 -11.27 -0.13 -29.68
N ALA A 237 -11.13 0.63 -28.59
CA ALA A 237 -11.53 2.03 -28.51
C ALA A 237 -10.49 2.83 -27.72
N MET A 238 -10.08 3.99 -28.24
CA MET A 238 -9.22 4.91 -27.50
C MET A 238 -10.10 5.78 -26.61
N ILE A 239 -9.89 5.68 -25.31
CA ILE A 239 -10.59 6.43 -24.28
C ILE A 239 -9.64 7.51 -23.75
N ILE A 240 -10.06 8.77 -23.83
CA ILE A 240 -9.34 9.91 -23.27
C ILE A 240 -9.91 10.19 -21.87
N LEU A 241 -9.03 10.20 -20.87
CA LEU A 241 -9.34 10.45 -19.48
C LEU A 241 -8.79 11.82 -19.06
N PRO A 242 -9.65 12.83 -18.85
CA PRO A 242 -9.23 14.19 -18.51
C PRO A 242 -8.85 14.33 -17.02
N LEU A 243 -7.86 13.56 -16.58
CA LEU A 243 -7.43 13.48 -15.18
C LEU A 243 -6.76 14.76 -14.67
N SER A 244 -6.35 15.68 -15.55
CA SER A 244 -5.78 16.98 -15.18
C SER A 244 -6.74 17.91 -14.45
N VAL A 245 -8.03 17.61 -14.51
CA VAL A 245 -9.06 18.33 -13.75
C VAL A 245 -8.97 18.00 -12.24
N LEU A 246 -8.39 16.86 -11.86
CA LEU A 246 -8.27 16.44 -10.46
C LEU A 246 -7.21 17.25 -9.72
N ARG A 247 -7.65 17.93 -8.66
CA ARG A 247 -6.78 18.63 -7.71
C ARG A 247 -6.54 17.76 -6.47
N LEU A 248 -5.52 16.93 -6.53
CA LEU A 248 -5.19 15.97 -5.46
C LEU A 248 -4.75 16.64 -4.16
N ASN A 249 -4.28 17.89 -4.23
CA ASN A 249 -4.00 18.69 -3.03
C ASN A 249 -5.27 19.13 -2.28
N VAL A 250 -6.44 19.06 -2.90
CA VAL A 250 -7.74 19.40 -2.29
C VAL A 250 -8.51 18.13 -1.94
N SER A 251 -8.70 17.23 -2.91
CA SER A 251 -9.49 16.00 -2.71
C SER A 251 -8.77 14.93 -1.89
N GLY A 252 -7.44 15.00 -1.85
CA GLY A 252 -6.58 13.93 -1.36
C GLY A 252 -6.06 13.03 -2.48
N PRO A 253 -5.15 12.10 -2.14
CA PRO A 253 -4.44 11.28 -3.11
C PRO A 253 -5.36 10.25 -3.75
N LEU A 254 -5.26 10.13 -5.08
CA LEU A 254 -5.89 9.06 -5.83
C LEU A 254 -5.13 7.76 -5.61
N LEU A 255 -5.83 6.72 -5.15
CA LEU A 255 -5.28 5.39 -4.92
C LEU A 255 -5.34 4.52 -6.19
N LYS A 256 -6.48 4.55 -6.88
CA LYS A 256 -6.76 3.74 -8.06
C LYS A 256 -7.73 4.48 -8.97
N ALA A 257 -7.60 4.26 -10.28
CA ALA A 257 -8.61 4.65 -11.25
C ALA A 257 -8.90 3.49 -12.20
N SER A 258 -10.15 3.36 -12.59
CA SER A 258 -10.62 2.29 -13.44
C SER A 258 -11.73 2.75 -14.39
N LEU A 259 -11.96 1.97 -15.44
CA LEU A 259 -13.09 2.14 -16.34
C LEU A 259 -14.10 1.04 -16.07
N VAL A 260 -15.31 1.41 -15.67
CA VAL A 260 -16.46 0.50 -15.60
C VAL A 260 -17.06 0.43 -16.99
N VAL A 261 -17.01 -0.75 -17.60
CA VAL A 261 -17.45 -0.99 -18.97
C VAL A 261 -18.65 -1.93 -18.95
N HIS A 262 -19.68 -1.60 -19.71
CA HIS A 262 -20.88 -2.41 -19.84
C HIS A 262 -21.29 -2.57 -21.31
N CYS A 263 -21.62 -3.81 -21.68
CA CYS A 263 -22.03 -4.21 -23.02
C CYS A 263 -23.57 -4.15 -23.17
N GLY A 264 -24.05 -3.37 -24.12
CA GLY A 264 -25.46 -3.03 -24.28
C GLY A 264 -26.32 -4.07 -25.01
N HIS A 265 -26.23 -5.36 -24.70
CA HIS A 265 -27.16 -6.36 -25.24
C HIS A 265 -28.53 -6.36 -24.51
N MET A 266 -29.06 -5.17 -24.23
CA MET A 266 -30.33 -5.00 -23.52
C MET A 266 -31.46 -4.93 -24.54
N SER A 267 -32.17 -6.05 -24.72
CA SER A 267 -33.48 -6.09 -25.37
C SER A 267 -34.39 -5.09 -24.64
N LEU A 268 -34.68 -3.97 -25.30
CA LEU A 268 -35.77 -3.07 -24.94
C LEU A 268 -37.08 -3.86 -25.06
N ASN A 269 -37.51 -4.46 -23.95
CA ASN A 269 -38.87 -4.98 -23.85
C ASN A 269 -39.80 -3.75 -23.74
N PRO A 270 -40.63 -3.43 -24.75
CA PRO A 270 -41.35 -2.15 -24.83
C PRO A 270 -42.48 -2.00 -23.80
N HIS A 271 -42.60 -2.94 -22.84
CA HIS A 271 -43.60 -2.92 -21.78
C HIS A 271 -43.06 -2.77 -20.35
N TYR A 272 -41.76 -2.55 -20.16
CA TYR A 272 -41.23 -2.26 -18.82
C TYR A 272 -41.08 -0.76 -18.58
N ASN A 273 -42.16 -0.12 -18.07
CA ASN A 273 -42.14 1.24 -17.52
C ASN A 273 -41.43 1.29 -16.15
N GLY A 274 -40.27 0.65 -16.04
CA GLY A 274 -39.39 0.76 -14.89
C GLY A 274 -38.37 1.85 -15.15
N SER A 275 -38.52 2.99 -14.47
CA SER A 275 -37.55 4.09 -14.50
C SER A 275 -36.12 3.56 -14.32
N LEU A 276 -35.20 3.96 -15.21
CA LEU A 276 -33.75 3.72 -15.15
C LEU A 276 -33.09 4.20 -13.84
N LYS A 277 -33.85 4.83 -12.93
CA LYS A 277 -33.42 5.23 -11.60
C LYS A 277 -33.19 4.06 -10.63
N ASN A 278 -33.77 2.87 -10.87
CA ASN A 278 -33.75 1.80 -9.86
C ASN A 278 -32.63 0.75 -10.04
N ALA A 279 -31.75 0.88 -11.03
CA ALA A 279 -30.54 0.04 -11.17
C ALA A 279 -29.31 0.62 -10.45
N PHE A 280 -29.39 1.90 -10.06
CA PHE A 280 -28.39 2.62 -9.28
C PHE A 280 -29.09 3.13 -8.02
N GLY A 281 -29.40 2.20 -7.11
CA GLY A 281 -29.99 2.57 -5.82
C GLY A 281 -28.99 3.35 -4.99
N ASP A 282 -29.38 4.57 -4.61
CA ASP A 282 -28.92 5.24 -3.40
C ASP A 282 -28.95 4.23 -2.24
N VAL A 283 -27.76 3.82 -1.76
CA VAL A 283 -27.63 3.14 -0.47
C VAL A 283 -26.81 4.05 0.43
N THR A 284 -27.52 4.95 1.11
CA THR A 284 -27.06 5.55 2.36
C THR A 284 -27.27 4.52 3.47
N LEU A 285 -26.29 3.65 3.69
CA LEU A 285 -26.25 2.81 4.89
C LEU A 285 -24.84 2.85 5.48
N PHE A 286 -24.78 3.23 6.76
CA PHE A 286 -23.61 3.11 7.63
C PHE A 286 -23.17 1.64 7.65
N ILE A 287 -22.19 1.30 6.84
CA ILE A 287 -21.50 0.01 6.80
C ILE A 287 -20.01 0.32 6.89
N ASP A 288 -19.26 -0.55 7.57
CA ASP A 288 -17.82 -0.42 7.80
C ASP A 288 -17.05 -0.34 6.47
N LEU A 289 -16.81 0.90 6.01
CA LEU A 289 -16.25 1.26 4.70
C LEU A 289 -14.87 0.66 4.45
N THR A 290 -14.14 0.30 5.51
CA THR A 290 -12.78 -0.24 5.43
C THR A 290 -12.75 -1.61 4.75
N GLN A 291 -13.71 -2.48 5.09
CA GLN A 291 -13.74 -3.87 4.60
C GLN A 291 -14.29 -3.98 3.18
N GLU A 292 -15.26 -3.14 2.79
CA GLU A 292 -15.69 -3.04 1.39
C GLU A 292 -14.65 -2.35 0.51
N MET A 293 -13.90 -1.37 1.02
CA MET A 293 -12.83 -0.74 0.26
C MET A 293 -11.66 -1.70 0.04
N GLU A 294 -11.24 -2.47 1.05
CA GLU A 294 -10.28 -3.56 0.86
C GLU A 294 -10.81 -4.59 -0.15
N ASN A 295 -12.09 -5.00 -0.05
CA ASN A 295 -12.71 -5.94 -0.99
C ASN A 295 -12.90 -5.36 -2.41
N ALA A 296 -13.12 -4.06 -2.58
CA ALA A 296 -13.21 -3.37 -3.88
C ALA A 296 -11.82 -3.12 -4.50
N LEU A 297 -10.81 -2.93 -3.66
CA LEU A 297 -9.40 -2.91 -4.07
C LEU A 297 -8.91 -4.31 -4.47
N LEU A 298 -9.38 -5.38 -3.80
CA LEU A 298 -9.02 -6.77 -4.06
C LEU A 298 -9.85 -7.46 -5.15
N ASN A 299 -11.17 -7.22 -5.22
CA ASN A 299 -12.14 -7.89 -6.10
C ASN A 299 -13.29 -6.94 -6.52
N PRO A 300 -13.08 -6.04 -7.48
CA PRO A 300 -14.14 -5.18 -7.98
C PRO A 300 -15.13 -6.04 -8.80
N ILE A 301 -16.34 -6.21 -8.25
CA ILE A 301 -17.41 -7.08 -8.74
C ILE A 301 -17.04 -8.56 -8.56
N GLY A 302 -17.62 -9.19 -7.53
CA GLY A 302 -17.51 -10.63 -7.31
C GLY A 302 -18.16 -11.40 -8.45
N ASN A 303 -17.32 -11.98 -9.32
CA ASN A 303 -17.45 -13.29 -9.96
C ASN A 303 -16.14 -13.53 -10.75
N THR A 304 -16.09 -14.32 -11.82
CA THR A 304 -14.96 -14.26 -12.77
C THR A 304 -15.51 -14.07 -14.17
N TYR A 305 -14.67 -13.59 -15.12
CA TYR A 305 -14.99 -13.44 -16.55
C TYR A 305 -15.62 -14.70 -17.19
N ARG A 306 -15.52 -15.84 -16.52
CA ARG A 306 -15.93 -17.15 -17.03
C ARG A 306 -17.44 -17.34 -17.13
N ASN A 307 -18.29 -16.46 -16.57
CA ASN A 307 -19.75 -16.71 -16.53
C ASN A 307 -20.66 -15.51 -16.83
N ASN A 308 -20.13 -14.36 -17.29
CA ASN A 308 -20.95 -13.18 -17.57
C ASN A 308 -20.53 -12.51 -18.90
N THR A 309 -20.83 -13.14 -20.02
CA THR A 309 -20.74 -12.51 -21.36
C THR A 309 -21.72 -11.33 -21.52
N ASN A 310 -22.65 -11.14 -20.56
CA ASN A 310 -23.63 -10.06 -20.50
C ASN A 310 -23.48 -9.13 -19.27
N GLY A 311 -22.35 -9.17 -18.55
CA GLY A 311 -22.13 -8.37 -17.32
C GLY A 311 -21.21 -7.15 -17.52
N SER A 312 -21.34 -6.15 -16.65
CA SER A 312 -20.35 -5.06 -16.54
C SER A 312 -19.03 -5.58 -15.95
N TRP A 313 -17.90 -5.04 -16.38
CA TRP A 313 -16.57 -5.31 -15.82
C TRP A 313 -15.78 -4.03 -15.59
N GLU A 314 -14.67 -4.11 -14.88
CA GLU A 314 -13.87 -2.95 -14.49
C GLU A 314 -12.43 -3.10 -15.00
N VAL A 315 -11.90 -2.13 -15.75
CA VAL A 315 -10.51 -2.16 -16.25
C VAL A 315 -9.67 -1.15 -15.48
N VAL A 316 -8.62 -1.60 -14.78
CA VAL A 316 -7.74 -0.69 -14.04
C VAL A 316 -6.89 0.13 -15.00
N VAL A 317 -6.95 1.46 -14.86
CA VAL A 317 -6.18 2.40 -15.67
C VAL A 317 -5.05 3.04 -14.88
N ILE A 318 -5.23 3.26 -13.58
CA ILE A 318 -4.17 3.71 -12.65
C ILE A 318 -4.18 2.79 -11.44
N ASN A 319 -3.00 2.25 -11.11
CA ASN A 319 -2.80 1.32 -10.01
C ASN A 319 -1.71 1.78 -9.02
N GLU A 320 -1.26 3.04 -9.13
CA GLU A 320 -0.22 3.60 -8.28
C GLU A 320 -0.79 4.74 -7.45
N SER A 321 -0.46 4.75 -6.16
CA SER A 321 -0.90 5.81 -5.26
C SER A 321 -0.23 7.12 -5.62
N SER A 322 -1.01 8.13 -5.95
CA SER A 322 -0.54 9.47 -6.34
C SER A 322 -0.15 10.35 -5.14
N LYS A 323 0.27 9.75 -4.01
CA LYS A 323 0.54 10.43 -2.73
C LYS A 323 1.49 11.64 -2.83
N ALA A 324 2.33 11.70 -3.87
CA ALA A 324 3.29 12.78 -4.09
C ALA A 324 2.89 13.77 -5.22
N LEU A 325 1.82 13.51 -5.99
CA LEU A 325 1.44 14.37 -7.11
C LEU A 325 0.35 15.36 -6.70
N SER A 326 0.52 16.63 -7.08
CA SER A 326 -0.50 17.67 -6.94
C SER A 326 -1.57 17.61 -8.04
N SER A 327 -1.23 17.06 -9.20
CA SER A 327 -2.10 16.92 -10.37
C SER A 327 -1.70 15.72 -11.22
N LEU A 328 -2.65 15.13 -11.95
CA LEU A 328 -2.41 14.03 -12.88
C LEU A 328 -2.50 14.51 -14.34
N PRO A 329 -1.63 14.06 -15.26
CA PRO A 329 -1.82 14.35 -16.67
C PRO A 329 -3.01 13.58 -17.25
N ASP A 330 -3.60 14.12 -18.31
CA ASP A 330 -4.62 13.40 -19.09
C ASP A 330 -4.04 12.10 -19.65
N LYS A 331 -4.86 11.04 -19.65
CA LYS A 331 -4.42 9.71 -20.03
C LYS A 331 -5.18 9.20 -21.23
N HIS A 332 -4.45 8.67 -22.20
CA HIS A 332 -5.00 7.93 -23.31
C HIS A 332 -4.94 6.44 -22.99
N PHE A 333 -6.09 5.79 -22.97
CA PHE A 333 -6.21 4.37 -22.66
C PHE A 333 -6.84 3.64 -23.85
N ILE A 334 -6.22 2.56 -24.32
CA ILE A 334 -6.80 1.74 -25.38
C ILE A 334 -7.59 0.61 -24.71
N LEU A 335 -8.91 0.77 -24.68
CA LEU A 335 -9.82 -0.27 -24.25
C LEU A 335 -9.89 -1.33 -25.35
N GLY A 336 -9.75 -2.61 -25.02
CA GLY A 336 -9.85 -3.68 -26.01
C GLY A 336 -8.53 -4.22 -26.55
N ASP A 337 -7.38 -3.72 -26.10
CA ASP A 337 -6.09 -4.09 -26.68
C ASP A 337 -5.66 -5.55 -26.41
N GLY A 338 -6.27 -6.20 -25.42
CA GLY A 338 -5.96 -7.58 -25.02
C GLY A 338 -4.58 -7.76 -24.39
N LEU A 339 -3.83 -6.68 -24.11
CA LEU A 339 -2.48 -6.70 -23.56
C LEU A 339 -2.45 -6.81 -22.03
N GLY A 340 -3.60 -6.61 -21.37
CA GLY A 340 -3.72 -6.67 -19.90
C GLY A 340 -3.49 -8.06 -19.29
N ARG A 341 -2.87 -8.10 -18.10
CA ARG A 341 -2.81 -9.28 -17.22
C ARG A 341 -3.57 -8.96 -15.92
N PRO A 342 -4.37 -9.90 -15.38
CA PRO A 342 -4.60 -11.28 -15.84
C PRO A 342 -5.61 -11.37 -17.00
N LYS A 343 -5.45 -12.36 -17.89
CA LYS A 343 -6.36 -12.61 -19.02
C LYS A 343 -7.70 -13.25 -18.64
N ILE A 344 -7.87 -13.65 -17.38
CA ILE A 344 -9.01 -14.44 -16.88
C ILE A 344 -9.64 -13.77 -15.64
N SER A 345 -9.46 -12.46 -15.50
CA SER A 345 -9.97 -11.65 -14.37
C SER A 345 -11.02 -10.66 -14.87
N HIS A 346 -11.89 -10.17 -13.98
CA HIS A 346 -12.76 -9.02 -14.25
C HIS A 346 -12.01 -7.75 -14.62
N LEU A 347 -10.69 -7.72 -14.35
CA LEU A 347 -9.78 -6.65 -14.69
C LEU A 347 -9.18 -6.77 -16.12
N TYR A 348 -9.64 -7.73 -16.91
CA TYR A 348 -9.09 -7.98 -18.23
C TYR A 348 -9.51 -6.90 -19.25
N ASN A 349 -8.52 -6.26 -19.87
CA ASN A 349 -8.68 -5.31 -20.98
C ASN A 349 -8.87 -6.03 -22.35
N GLY A 350 -9.61 -7.14 -22.36
CA GLY A 350 -9.78 -8.02 -23.52
C GLY A 350 -10.41 -7.35 -24.73
N PRO A 351 -10.29 -7.94 -25.95
CA PRO A 351 -10.84 -7.34 -27.15
C PRO A 351 -12.36 -7.17 -27.05
N LEU A 352 -12.84 -6.00 -27.47
CA LEU A 352 -14.25 -5.71 -27.56
C LEU A 352 -14.89 -6.52 -28.70
N TYR A 353 -16.16 -6.88 -28.55
CA TYR A 353 -16.93 -7.48 -29.62
C TYR A 353 -17.18 -6.47 -30.75
N PRO A 354 -17.05 -6.88 -32.03
CA PRO A 354 -17.46 -6.07 -33.18
C PRO A 354 -18.95 -5.73 -33.17
N ASP A 355 -19.32 -4.61 -33.78
CA ASP A 355 -20.72 -4.16 -33.94
C ASP A 355 -21.54 -4.15 -32.63
N THR A 356 -20.90 -3.76 -31.53
CA THR A 356 -21.49 -3.85 -30.19
C THR A 356 -21.47 -2.49 -29.49
N PRO A 357 -22.59 -2.04 -28.90
CA PRO A 357 -22.63 -0.82 -28.12
C PRO A 357 -22.05 -1.03 -26.72
N TYR A 358 -21.20 -0.10 -26.28
CA TYR A 358 -20.61 -0.08 -24.95
C TYR A 358 -20.91 1.23 -24.24
N THR A 359 -21.09 1.12 -22.92
CA THR A 359 -21.10 2.26 -22.01
C THR A 359 -19.87 2.19 -21.11
N VAL A 360 -19.21 3.33 -20.92
CA VAL A 360 -17.96 3.45 -20.15
C VAL A 360 -18.08 4.58 -19.14
N GLN A 361 -17.74 4.30 -17.89
CA GLN A 361 -17.66 5.28 -16.81
C GLN A 361 -16.26 5.23 -16.20
N LEU A 362 -15.70 6.40 -15.86
CA LEU A 362 -14.48 6.48 -15.06
C LEU A 362 -14.85 6.36 -13.58
N ARG A 363 -14.22 5.42 -12.88
CA ARG A 363 -14.32 5.30 -11.43
C ARG A 363 -12.98 5.63 -10.80
N LEU A 364 -13.03 6.50 -9.79
CA LEU A 364 -11.88 6.99 -9.04
C LEU A 364 -11.99 6.54 -7.60
N TYR A 365 -10.91 6.00 -7.05
CA TYR A 365 -10.84 5.53 -5.67
C TYR A 365 -9.91 6.44 -4.88
N LEU A 366 -10.50 7.15 -3.91
CA LEU A 366 -9.81 7.87 -2.86
C LEU A 366 -9.70 6.96 -1.62
N GLN A 367 -9.09 7.46 -0.55
CA GLN A 367 -8.79 6.68 0.64
C GLN A 367 -10.02 6.24 1.46
N GLU A 368 -11.16 6.91 1.32
CA GLU A 368 -12.37 6.60 2.09
C GLU A 368 -13.64 6.59 1.22
N ALA A 369 -13.49 6.81 -0.08
CA ALA A 369 -14.62 6.94 -1.00
C ALA A 369 -14.23 6.59 -2.43
N TYR A 370 -15.24 6.24 -3.24
CA TYR A 370 -15.10 6.14 -4.69
C TYR A 370 -16.14 7.01 -5.40
N PHE A 371 -15.76 7.52 -6.57
CA PHE A 371 -16.60 8.41 -7.37
C PHE A 371 -16.69 7.86 -8.78
N THR A 372 -17.87 7.94 -9.39
CA THR A 372 -18.12 7.44 -10.75
C THR A 372 -18.58 8.59 -11.64
N SER A 373 -17.93 8.77 -12.79
CA SER A 373 -18.26 9.83 -13.75
C SER A 373 -19.59 9.54 -14.47
N ALA A 374 -20.06 10.51 -15.26
CA ALA A 374 -21.10 10.24 -16.24
C ALA A 374 -20.65 9.18 -17.26
N SER A 375 -21.61 8.50 -17.87
CA SER A 375 -21.35 7.46 -18.87
C SER A 375 -21.08 8.04 -20.24
N MET A 376 -20.02 7.56 -20.87
CA MET A 376 -19.75 7.71 -22.29
C MET A 376 -20.30 6.50 -23.04
N ILE A 377 -20.90 6.71 -24.22
CA ILE A 377 -21.45 5.62 -25.05
C ILE A 377 -20.75 5.62 -26.40
N PHE A 378 -20.34 4.45 -26.88
CA PHE A 378 -19.82 4.27 -28.24
C PHE A 378 -20.18 2.88 -28.77
N SER A 379 -19.95 2.63 -30.06
CA SER A 379 -20.11 1.29 -30.65
C SER A 379 -18.87 0.95 -31.45
N THR A 380 -18.44 -0.31 -31.37
CA THR A 380 -17.34 -0.84 -32.20
C THR A 380 -17.80 -1.01 -33.64
N ARG A 381 -16.86 -0.97 -34.59
CA ARG A 381 -17.18 -1.22 -36.00
C ARG A 381 -17.48 -2.70 -36.27
N ALA A 382 -18.27 -2.96 -37.31
CA ALA A 382 -18.51 -4.32 -37.80
C ALA A 382 -17.22 -4.95 -38.36
N SER A 383 -17.08 -6.26 -38.16
CA SER A 383 -15.93 -7.02 -38.64
C SER A 383 -15.96 -7.16 -40.18
N PRO A 384 -14.86 -6.86 -40.89
CA PRO A 384 -14.80 -6.98 -42.36
C PRO A 384 -14.80 -8.43 -42.86
N VAL A 385 -14.81 -9.43 -41.96
CA VAL A 385 -14.79 -10.86 -42.33
C VAL A 385 -16.16 -11.36 -42.81
N ALA A 386 -17.26 -10.71 -42.40
CA ALA A 386 -18.61 -11.08 -42.82
C ALA A 386 -18.79 -11.17 -44.36
N PRO A 387 -18.36 -10.17 -45.16
CA PRO A 387 -18.45 -10.28 -46.62
C PRO A 387 -17.54 -11.37 -47.21
N LEU A 388 -16.36 -11.64 -46.63
CA LEU A 388 -15.45 -12.68 -47.14
C LEU A 388 -16.03 -14.09 -47.00
N ILE A 389 -16.71 -14.39 -45.90
CA ILE A 389 -17.42 -15.68 -45.71
C ILE A 389 -18.54 -15.82 -46.73
N ILE A 390 -19.26 -14.74 -47.02
CA ILE A 390 -20.32 -14.73 -48.04
C ILE A 390 -19.71 -15.04 -49.43
N PHE A 391 -18.64 -14.38 -49.82
CA PHE A 391 -17.97 -14.66 -51.11
C PHE A 391 -17.39 -16.09 -51.19
N ALA A 392 -16.83 -16.61 -50.09
CA ALA A 392 -16.34 -17.99 -50.02
C ALA A 392 -17.48 -19.01 -50.15
N SER A 393 -18.63 -18.74 -49.51
CA SER A 393 -19.81 -19.60 -49.59
C SER A 393 -20.41 -19.65 -51.00
N PHE A 394 -20.50 -18.50 -51.69
CA PHE A 394 -20.92 -18.47 -53.10
C PHE A 394 -19.92 -19.19 -54.03
N GLY A 395 -18.62 -19.07 -53.76
CA GLY A 395 -17.58 -19.80 -54.49
C GLY A 395 -17.69 -21.33 -54.32
N ALA A 396 -17.95 -21.79 -53.09
CA ALA A 396 -18.15 -23.21 -52.79
C ALA A 396 -19.41 -23.77 -53.46
N ILE A 397 -20.52 -23.03 -53.46
CA ILE A 397 -21.76 -23.43 -54.15
C ILE A 397 -21.53 -23.51 -55.67
N GLY A 398 -20.79 -22.57 -56.26
CA GLY A 398 -20.41 -22.61 -57.67
C GLY A 398 -19.55 -23.83 -58.03
N LEU A 399 -18.59 -24.17 -57.18
CA LEU A 399 -17.74 -25.37 -57.33
C LEU A 399 -18.54 -26.67 -57.22
N LEU A 400 -19.47 -26.77 -56.27
CA LEU A 400 -20.35 -27.93 -56.14
C LEU A 400 -21.28 -28.09 -57.35
N GLY A 401 -21.79 -26.98 -57.90
CA GLY A 401 -22.57 -26.97 -59.14
C GLY A 401 -21.78 -27.49 -60.35
N LEU A 402 -20.52 -27.04 -60.49
CA LEU A 402 -19.62 -27.54 -61.54
C LEU A 402 -19.30 -29.02 -61.37
N LEU A 403 -19.07 -29.48 -60.14
CA LEU A 403 -18.77 -30.87 -59.83
C LEU A 403 -19.98 -31.77 -60.13
N GLY A 404 -21.19 -31.31 -59.80
CA GLY A 404 -22.44 -31.96 -60.20
C GLY A 404 -22.64 -32.02 -61.71
N PHE A 405 -22.28 -30.95 -62.44
CA PHE A 405 -22.34 -30.92 -63.91
C PHE A 405 -21.32 -31.87 -64.55
N CYS A 406 -20.10 -31.95 -64.01
CA CYS A 406 -19.09 -32.91 -64.44
C CYS A 406 -19.54 -34.36 -64.21
N ILE A 407 -20.16 -34.66 -63.06
CA ILE A 407 -20.74 -35.98 -62.78
C ILE A 407 -21.89 -36.28 -63.75
N TYR A 408 -22.74 -35.30 -64.04
CA TYR A 408 -23.82 -35.45 -65.03
C TYR A 408 -23.28 -35.78 -66.43
N LEU A 409 -22.23 -35.10 -66.88
CA LEU A 409 -21.56 -35.40 -68.15
C LEU A 409 -20.86 -36.77 -68.14
N ALA A 410 -20.26 -37.17 -67.03
CA ALA A 410 -19.63 -38.47 -66.88
C ALA A 410 -20.65 -39.61 -66.96
N ARG A 411 -21.81 -39.46 -66.29
CA ARG A 411 -22.95 -40.40 -66.40
C ARG A 411 -23.52 -40.46 -67.81
N ARG A 412 -23.71 -39.31 -68.47
CA ARG A 412 -24.18 -39.26 -69.86
C ARG A 412 -23.24 -39.94 -70.85
N ARG A 413 -21.94 -40.06 -70.54
CA ARG A 413 -20.96 -40.81 -71.37
C ARG A 413 -20.87 -42.31 -71.06
N THR A 414 -21.34 -42.77 -69.90
CA THR A 414 -21.19 -44.18 -69.49
C THR A 414 -22.27 -45.10 -70.05
N ASP A 415 -23.35 -44.55 -70.62
CA ASP A 415 -24.43 -45.34 -71.25
C ASP A 415 -24.06 -45.96 -72.62
N GLN A 416 -22.82 -45.79 -73.11
CA GLN A 416 -22.45 -46.19 -74.48
C GLN A 416 -21.47 -47.38 -74.60
N TYR A 417 -21.02 -47.99 -73.49
CA TYR A 417 -20.16 -49.17 -73.52
C TYR A 417 -20.43 -50.12 -72.34
N ALA A 418 -21.45 -50.96 -72.44
CA ALA A 418 -21.57 -52.14 -71.58
C ALA A 418 -22.29 -53.26 -72.33
N MET A 419 -21.55 -54.00 -73.16
CA MET A 419 -21.97 -55.30 -73.67
C MET A 419 -20.78 -56.27 -73.59
N LEU A 420 -21.03 -57.43 -72.96
CA LEU A 420 -20.24 -58.67 -72.94
C LEU A 420 -18.92 -58.65 -72.14
N VAL A 421 -18.86 -59.43 -71.05
CA VAL A 421 -18.16 -60.74 -71.01
C VAL A 421 -18.42 -61.40 -69.62
N SER A 422 -18.70 -62.69 -69.68
CA SER A 422 -18.97 -63.67 -68.62
C SER A 422 -17.73 -64.50 -68.24
N GLU A 423 -17.87 -65.26 -67.15
CA GLU A 423 -17.04 -66.41 -66.67
C GLU A 423 -15.64 -66.10 -66.12
N ASP A 424 -15.10 -66.83 -65.14
CA ASP A 424 -15.56 -67.73 -64.06
C ASP A 424 -14.38 -67.80 -63.06
N ARG A 425 -14.67 -68.00 -61.78
CA ARG A 425 -13.81 -68.43 -60.65
C ARG A 425 -12.29 -68.12 -60.64
N ASP A 426 -11.85 -67.41 -59.59
CA ASP A 426 -11.20 -68.07 -58.43
C ASP A 426 -11.02 -67.09 -57.25
N GLY A 427 -11.10 -67.66 -56.05
CA GLY A 427 -11.57 -66.99 -54.84
C GLY A 427 -10.67 -65.93 -54.21
N ILE A 428 -11.32 -64.91 -53.63
CA ILE A 428 -10.86 -64.15 -52.46
C ILE A 428 -12.09 -63.94 -51.57
N GLN A 429 -11.96 -64.26 -50.28
CA GLN A 429 -13.03 -64.30 -49.28
C GLN A 429 -13.72 -62.94 -49.05
N PRO A 430 -14.98 -62.90 -48.59
CA PRO A 430 -15.56 -61.66 -48.09
C PRO A 430 -14.75 -61.19 -46.88
N VAL A 431 -14.13 -60.02 -46.99
CA VAL A 431 -13.62 -59.30 -45.82
C VAL A 431 -14.82 -59.08 -44.90
N ALA A 432 -14.73 -59.66 -43.71
CA ALA A 432 -15.71 -59.52 -42.66
C ALA A 432 -16.01 -58.03 -42.44
N VAL A 433 -17.29 -57.69 -42.31
CA VAL A 433 -17.68 -56.48 -41.60
C VAL A 433 -17.28 -56.72 -40.14
N GLU A 434 -16.05 -56.36 -39.77
CA GLU A 434 -15.68 -56.29 -38.36
C GLU A 434 -16.39 -55.07 -37.76
N ASN A 435 -17.28 -55.36 -36.81
CA ASN A 435 -17.79 -54.35 -35.91
C ASN A 435 -16.60 -53.73 -35.17
N PHE A 436 -16.51 -52.41 -35.18
CA PHE A 436 -15.40 -51.63 -34.59
C PHE A 436 -15.36 -51.70 -33.05
N SER A 437 -16.04 -52.65 -32.41
CA SER A 437 -15.98 -52.88 -30.95
C SER A 437 -14.74 -53.67 -30.53
N ASP A 438 -14.24 -54.57 -31.37
CA ASP A 438 -13.28 -55.60 -30.94
C ASP A 438 -11.81 -55.18 -31.13
N TYR A 439 -11.56 -53.97 -31.65
CA TYR A 439 -10.22 -53.40 -31.79
C TYR A 439 -9.73 -52.78 -30.48
N VAL A 440 -10.64 -52.25 -29.65
CA VAL A 440 -10.30 -51.63 -28.37
C VAL A 440 -10.01 -52.69 -27.30
N GLU A 441 -10.79 -53.77 -27.26
CA GLU A 441 -10.59 -54.86 -26.27
C GLU A 441 -9.25 -55.60 -26.47
N ARG A 442 -8.83 -55.83 -27.73
CA ARG A 442 -7.54 -56.49 -28.02
C ARG A 442 -6.31 -55.59 -27.81
N LEU A 443 -6.49 -54.27 -27.74
CA LEU A 443 -5.42 -53.31 -27.44
C LEU A 443 -5.12 -53.20 -25.94
N LEU A 444 -6.05 -53.63 -25.09
CA LEU A 444 -5.96 -53.58 -23.63
C LEU A 444 -5.55 -54.93 -23.00
N GLU A 445 -5.56 -56.03 -23.75
CA GLU A 445 -5.03 -57.31 -23.27
C GLU A 445 -3.50 -57.37 -23.39
N SER A 446 -2.86 -57.42 -22.23
CA SER A 446 -1.43 -57.75 -22.06
C SER A 446 -1.09 -59.09 -22.77
N PRO A 447 0.01 -59.19 -23.53
CA PRO A 447 1.34 -58.70 -23.13
C PRO A 447 2.04 -57.81 -24.17
N ASN A 448 1.31 -56.96 -24.89
CA ASN A 448 1.92 -56.04 -25.86
C ASN A 448 2.19 -54.66 -25.24
N GLY A 449 3.05 -54.62 -24.24
CA GLY A 449 3.44 -53.41 -23.50
C GLY A 449 4.20 -52.32 -24.29
N HIS A 450 4.33 -52.41 -25.61
CA HIS A 450 5.03 -51.39 -26.39
C HIS A 450 4.49 -51.30 -27.84
N ALA A 451 3.44 -50.51 -28.04
CA ALA A 451 3.05 -50.04 -29.37
C ALA A 451 2.99 -48.51 -29.37
N TYR A 452 3.93 -47.87 -30.05
CA TYR A 452 3.89 -46.43 -30.34
C TYR A 452 2.83 -46.18 -31.42
N ILE A 453 1.69 -45.60 -31.04
CA ILE A 453 0.67 -45.18 -32.00
C ILE A 453 0.98 -43.73 -32.43
N HIS A 454 1.15 -43.51 -33.73
CA HIS A 454 1.43 -42.19 -34.31
C HIS A 454 0.14 -41.63 -34.93
N PHE A 455 -0.30 -40.45 -34.48
CA PHE A 455 -1.50 -39.79 -35.02
C PHE A 455 -1.12 -38.57 -35.85
N ARG A 456 -1.77 -38.41 -37.01
CA ARG A 456 -1.63 -37.22 -37.86
C ARG A 456 -2.49 -36.07 -37.32
N ALA A 457 -1.83 -35.03 -36.82
CA ALA A 457 -2.42 -33.89 -36.12
C ALA A 457 -3.18 -32.86 -37.00
N SER A 458 -3.53 -33.19 -38.25
CA SER A 458 -4.02 -32.18 -39.22
C SER A 458 -5.53 -32.19 -39.47
N LEU A 459 -6.36 -32.76 -38.59
CA LEU A 459 -7.80 -32.93 -38.86
C LEU A 459 -8.77 -32.51 -37.75
N TYR A 460 -8.32 -31.96 -36.62
CA TYR A 460 -9.23 -31.62 -35.52
C TYR A 460 -8.84 -30.28 -34.89
N GLU A 461 -9.62 -29.24 -35.17
CA GLU A 461 -9.22 -27.85 -34.87
C GLU A 461 -9.78 -27.26 -33.56
N ASN A 462 -10.73 -27.88 -32.85
CA ASN A 462 -11.15 -27.39 -31.51
C ASN A 462 -11.82 -28.49 -30.66
N VAL A 463 -11.36 -28.71 -29.41
CA VAL A 463 -11.83 -29.79 -28.50
C VAL A 463 -12.02 -29.26 -27.08
N TYR A 464 -13.10 -29.67 -26.41
CA TYR A 464 -13.33 -29.54 -24.95
C TYR A 464 -13.45 -30.95 -24.33
N VAL A 465 -13.02 -31.11 -23.07
CA VAL A 465 -13.13 -32.36 -22.30
C VAL A 465 -13.82 -32.06 -20.96
N ASP A 466 -14.88 -32.79 -20.65
CA ASP A 466 -15.45 -32.85 -19.31
C ASP A 466 -14.88 -34.09 -18.61
N ALA A 467 -13.92 -33.90 -17.71
CA ALA A 467 -13.33 -34.95 -16.90
C ALA A 467 -13.28 -34.46 -15.45
N SER A 468 -14.01 -35.16 -14.58
CA SER A 468 -13.99 -34.87 -13.15
C SER A 468 -12.85 -35.63 -12.49
N TYR A 469 -11.81 -34.91 -12.08
CA TYR A 469 -10.67 -35.45 -11.34
C TYR A 469 -11.09 -35.75 -9.89
N VAL A 470 -11.02 -37.01 -9.46
CA VAL A 470 -11.31 -37.40 -8.07
C VAL A 470 -10.02 -37.91 -7.42
N THR A 471 -9.52 -37.14 -6.45
CA THR A 471 -8.42 -37.57 -5.58
C THR A 471 -8.99 -38.39 -4.42
N SER A 472 -8.29 -39.44 -3.98
CA SER A 472 -8.75 -40.19 -2.81
C SER A 472 -8.64 -39.30 -1.56
N CYS A 473 -9.72 -39.21 -0.79
CA CYS A 473 -9.70 -38.54 0.51
C CYS A 473 -9.14 -39.51 1.56
N ASN A 474 -8.08 -39.11 2.25
CA ASN A 474 -7.52 -39.90 3.35
C ASN A 474 -8.35 -39.64 4.61
N TYR A 475 -8.88 -40.69 5.24
CA TYR A 475 -9.76 -40.51 6.40
C TYR A 475 -8.95 -40.57 7.70
N HIS A 476 -9.06 -39.52 8.53
CA HIS A 476 -8.40 -39.49 9.82
C HIS A 476 -9.16 -40.41 10.80
N GLN A 477 -8.74 -41.67 10.92
CA GLN A 477 -9.50 -42.74 11.60
C GLN A 477 -9.86 -42.43 13.07
N THR A 478 -9.04 -41.65 13.78
CA THR A 478 -9.31 -41.25 15.17
C THR A 478 -10.13 -39.96 15.30
N GLY A 479 -10.18 -39.15 14.23
CA GLY A 479 -10.85 -37.83 14.22
C GLY A 479 -12.18 -37.81 13.47
N GLY A 480 -12.46 -38.83 12.66
CA GLY A 480 -13.73 -38.96 11.92
C GLY A 480 -13.93 -37.94 10.80
N PHE A 481 -12.86 -37.27 10.33
CA PHE A 481 -12.94 -36.30 9.23
C PHE A 481 -12.02 -36.69 8.07
N ALA A 482 -12.45 -36.32 6.86
CA ALA A 482 -11.71 -36.53 5.63
C ALA A 482 -10.62 -35.46 5.46
N ILE A 483 -9.41 -35.89 5.12
CA ILE A 483 -8.28 -35.03 4.79
C ILE A 483 -8.28 -34.86 3.27
N VAL A 484 -8.51 -33.63 2.83
CA VAL A 484 -8.47 -33.24 1.42
C VAL A 484 -7.00 -33.06 1.00
N PRO A 485 -6.53 -33.73 -0.07
CA PRO A 485 -5.14 -33.63 -0.49
C PRO A 485 -4.82 -32.25 -1.09
N GLU A 486 -3.59 -31.78 -0.86
CA GLU A 486 -3.10 -30.50 -1.40
C GLU A 486 -2.99 -30.51 -2.93
N PHE A 487 -3.13 -29.32 -3.54
CA PHE A 487 -3.05 -29.10 -4.99
C PHE A 487 -1.69 -29.56 -5.54
N GLY A 488 -1.70 -30.42 -6.56
CA GLY A 488 -0.50 -30.90 -7.26
C GLY A 488 -0.23 -32.41 -7.15
N ASN A 489 -1.02 -33.16 -6.37
CA ASN A 489 -0.89 -34.62 -6.24
C ASN A 489 -1.55 -35.38 -7.41
N VAL A 490 -0.95 -36.51 -7.79
CA VAL A 490 -1.45 -37.40 -8.86
C VAL A 490 -2.77 -38.06 -8.41
N PRO A 491 -3.83 -38.05 -9.24
CA PRO A 491 -5.14 -38.61 -8.87
C PRO A 491 -5.10 -40.14 -8.74
N ALA A 492 -5.87 -40.67 -7.78
CA ALA A 492 -5.91 -42.11 -7.50
C ALA A 492 -6.67 -42.91 -8.56
N PHE A 493 -7.69 -42.33 -9.19
CA PHE A 493 -8.37 -42.85 -10.37
C PHE A 493 -9.03 -41.70 -11.15
N ILE A 494 -9.28 -41.93 -12.44
CA ILE A 494 -10.03 -40.99 -13.29
C ILE A 494 -11.40 -41.62 -13.56
N ALA A 495 -12.46 -40.94 -13.17
CA ALA A 495 -13.83 -41.32 -13.50
C ALA A 495 -14.24 -40.54 -14.77
N ALA A 496 -14.51 -41.25 -15.84
CA ALA A 496 -14.98 -40.69 -17.10
C ALA A 496 -16.23 -41.43 -17.56
N SER A 497 -17.15 -40.73 -18.23
CA SER A 497 -18.21 -41.39 -18.99
C SER A 497 -17.61 -42.10 -20.21
N THR A 498 -18.39 -42.98 -20.85
CA THR A 498 -18.02 -43.69 -22.08
C THR A 498 -17.25 -42.81 -23.08
N PRO A 499 -16.14 -43.31 -23.66
CA PRO A 499 -15.41 -42.56 -24.68
C PRO A 499 -16.33 -42.26 -25.87
N MET A 500 -16.65 -40.99 -26.10
CA MET A 500 -17.37 -40.57 -27.30
C MET A 500 -16.42 -40.49 -28.49
N GLU A 501 -16.96 -40.44 -29.71
CA GLU A 501 -16.22 -40.35 -31.00
C GLU A 501 -15.12 -39.27 -31.04
N ASN A 502 -15.14 -38.31 -30.10
CA ASN A 502 -14.21 -37.19 -29.99
C ASN A 502 -13.24 -37.27 -28.78
N THR A 503 -13.06 -38.45 -28.17
CA THR A 503 -12.13 -38.62 -27.04
C THR A 503 -10.69 -38.40 -27.50
N CYS A 504 -10.03 -37.37 -26.93
CA CYS A 504 -8.74 -36.89 -27.43
C CYS A 504 -7.59 -37.87 -27.18
N LEU A 505 -6.71 -38.00 -28.17
CA LEU A 505 -5.48 -38.78 -28.07
C LEU A 505 -4.56 -38.34 -26.93
N GLN A 506 -4.41 -37.03 -26.68
CA GLN A 506 -3.53 -36.53 -25.61
C GLN A 506 -4.04 -36.90 -24.22
N PHE A 507 -5.36 -36.97 -24.05
CA PHE A 507 -5.97 -37.46 -22.82
C PHE A 507 -5.69 -38.96 -22.63
N LEU A 508 -5.89 -39.77 -23.67
CA LEU A 508 -5.55 -41.20 -23.65
C LEU A 508 -4.04 -41.42 -23.44
N THR A 509 -3.19 -40.56 -24.00
CA THR A 509 -1.73 -40.58 -23.80
C THR A 509 -1.34 -40.18 -22.38
N MET A 510 -2.00 -39.18 -21.80
CA MET A 510 -1.80 -38.75 -20.42
C MET A 510 -2.22 -39.84 -19.43
N VAL A 511 -3.36 -40.49 -19.66
CA VAL A 511 -3.84 -41.64 -18.87
C VAL A 511 -2.87 -42.81 -18.97
N ALA A 512 -2.39 -43.14 -20.18
CA ALA A 512 -1.42 -44.20 -20.41
C ALA A 512 -0.04 -43.90 -19.79
N GLN A 513 0.39 -42.64 -19.79
CA GLN A 513 1.67 -42.20 -19.19
C GLN A 513 1.62 -42.14 -17.66
N GLN A 514 0.46 -41.86 -17.07
CA GLN A 514 0.29 -41.75 -15.61
C GLN A 514 -0.02 -43.08 -14.93
N CYS A 515 -0.29 -44.16 -15.69
CA CYS A 515 -0.63 -45.49 -15.19
C CYS A 515 -1.76 -45.52 -14.15
N CYS A 516 -2.64 -44.50 -14.15
CA CYS A 516 -3.76 -44.42 -13.22
C CYS A 516 -4.90 -45.36 -13.66
N PRO A 517 -5.52 -46.12 -12.73
CA PRO A 517 -6.69 -46.93 -13.04
C PRO A 517 -7.87 -46.03 -13.45
N MET A 518 -8.53 -46.36 -14.56
CA MET A 518 -9.69 -45.63 -15.09
C MET A 518 -10.97 -46.41 -14.82
N ILE A 519 -12.00 -45.73 -14.29
CA ILE A 519 -13.33 -46.30 -14.10
C ILE A 519 -14.25 -45.63 -15.12
N ILE A 520 -14.72 -46.41 -16.09
CA ILE A 520 -15.64 -45.94 -17.13
C ILE A 520 -17.05 -46.29 -16.69
N ASN A 521 -17.90 -45.28 -16.54
CA ASN A 521 -19.32 -45.51 -16.32
C ASN A 521 -19.99 -45.68 -17.69
N LEU A 522 -20.54 -46.87 -17.95
CA LEU A 522 -21.30 -47.17 -19.15
C LEU A 522 -22.75 -46.74 -18.91
N ASP A 523 -23.13 -45.56 -19.37
CA ASP A 523 -24.55 -45.21 -19.48
C ASP A 523 -25.10 -45.91 -20.75
N GLU A 524 -26.23 -46.63 -20.61
CA GLU A 524 -26.91 -47.37 -21.70
C GLU A 524 -27.33 -46.49 -22.89
#